data_AF-A0AA35IH92-F1
#
_entry.id   AF-A0AA35IH92-F1
#
_cell.length_a   1.000
_cell.length_b   1.000
_cell.length_c   1.000
_cell.angle_alpha   90.00
_cell.angle_beta   90.00
_cell.angle_gamma   90.00
#
_symmetry.space_group_name_H-M   'P 1'
#
loop_
_entity.id
_entity.type
_entity.pdbx_description
1 polymer ?
#
loop_
_entity_poly.entity_id
_entity_poly.type
_entity_poly.pdbx_seq_one_letter_code
_entity_poly.pdbx_strand_id
1 'polypeptide(L)'
;MDVIKSVQINATVTTKQREKFNKHAREAGLTNSQFLVALLDKKPVVEAKESLREEFRQLIAYFGRINNDLNMISKYANTYKDNALAAPILHKLAEIRQDVYKIVQAAEKLQRRRRLAK
;
A
#
# COMPACT_ATOMS: atom_id res chain seq x y z
N MET A 1 15.36 33.36 -16.16
CA MET A 1 16.23 32.30 -16.70
C MET A 1 16.61 31.42 -15.54
N ASP A 2 16.03 30.22 -15.43
CA ASP A 2 16.42 29.27 -14.39
C ASP A 2 17.84 28.77 -14.65
N VAL A 3 18.72 28.99 -13.68
CA VAL A 3 20.08 28.44 -13.72
C VAL A 3 19.95 26.94 -13.50
N ILE A 4 20.25 26.15 -14.52
CA ILE A 4 20.28 24.69 -14.42
C ILE A 4 21.40 24.31 -13.43
N LYS A 5 21.02 23.95 -12.20
CA LYS A 5 21.95 23.46 -11.18
C LYS A 5 22.21 21.97 -11.43
N SER A 6 23.44 21.63 -11.80
CA SER A 6 23.88 20.23 -11.87
C SER A 6 24.21 19.72 -10.46
N VAL A 7 23.87 18.46 -10.20
CA VAL A 7 24.15 17.77 -8.93
C VAL A 7 24.84 16.44 -9.25
N GLN A 8 25.88 16.09 -8.50
CA GLN A 8 26.56 14.82 -8.62
C GLN A 8 25.89 13.76 -7.74
N ILE A 9 25.52 12.62 -8.33
CA ILE A 9 24.94 11.48 -7.63
C ILE A 9 26.02 10.41 -7.48
N ASN A 10 26.33 10.03 -6.24
CA ASN A 10 27.25 8.93 -5.94
C ASN A 10 26.43 7.70 -5.54
N ALA A 11 26.74 6.53 -6.13
CA ALA A 11 26.05 5.28 -5.85
C ALA A 11 27.04 4.13 -5.66
N THR A 12 26.82 3.33 -4.62
CA THR A 12 27.57 2.10 -4.38
C THR A 12 26.88 0.94 -5.09
N VAL A 13 27.59 0.27 -6.00
CA VAL A 13 27.09 -0.89 -6.74
C VAL A 13 28.07 -2.04 -6.62
N THR A 14 27.57 -3.27 -6.68
CA THR A 14 28.41 -4.46 -6.77
C THR A 14 29.12 -4.54 -8.12
N THR A 15 30.25 -5.23 -8.19
CA THR A 15 31.01 -5.43 -9.44
C THR A 15 30.15 -6.03 -10.55
N LYS A 16 29.32 -7.03 -10.20
CA LYS A 16 28.38 -7.68 -11.13
C LYS A 16 27.32 -6.72 -11.67
N GLN A 17 26.84 -5.78 -10.85
CA GLN A 17 25.92 -4.74 -11.32
C GLN A 17 26.62 -3.76 -12.25
N ARG A 18 27.85 -3.34 -11.92
CA ARG A 18 28.66 -2.45 -12.77
C ARG A 18 28.90 -3.05 -14.16
N GLU A 19 29.25 -4.33 -14.24
CA GLU A 19 29.45 -5.03 -15.51
C GLU A 19 28.16 -5.07 -16.35
N LYS A 20 27.03 -5.38 -15.71
CA LYS A 20 25.73 -5.32 -16.38
C LYS A 20 25.45 -3.92 -16.91
N PHE A 21 25.64 -2.86 -16.11
CA PHE A 21 25.45 -1.48 -16.57
C PHE A 21 26.32 -1.14 -17.77
N ASN A 22 27.61 -1.46 -17.72
CA ASN A 22 28.54 -1.22 -18.82
C ASN A 22 28.10 -1.90 -20.11
N LYS A 23 27.61 -3.15 -20.01
CA LYS A 23 27.14 -3.92 -21.17
C LYS A 23 25.92 -3.24 -21.80
N HIS A 24 24.91 -2.89 -21.01
CA HIS A 24 23.69 -2.26 -21.52
C HIS A 24 23.95 -0.85 -22.08
N ALA A 25 24.85 -0.08 -21.46
CA ALA A 25 25.25 1.22 -21.97
C ALA A 25 25.91 1.10 -23.34
N ARG A 26 26.82 0.12 -23.52
CA ARG A 26 27.45 -0.16 -24.82
C ARG A 26 26.46 -0.62 -25.88
N GLU A 27 25.55 -1.54 -25.53
CA GLU A 27 24.48 -2.00 -26.43
C GLU A 27 23.56 -0.87 -26.88
N ALA A 28 23.31 0.10 -26.00
CA ALA A 28 22.54 1.30 -26.30
C ALA A 28 23.35 2.41 -27.01
N GLY A 29 24.65 2.23 -27.24
CA GLY A 29 25.52 3.25 -27.82
C GLY A 29 25.75 4.48 -26.93
N LEU A 30 25.58 4.34 -25.61
CA LEU A 30 25.66 5.43 -24.64
C LEU A 30 26.85 5.25 -23.68
N THR A 31 27.36 6.36 -23.13
CA THR A 31 28.23 6.29 -21.95
C THR A 31 27.42 5.87 -20.72
N ASN A 32 28.06 5.33 -19.68
CA ASN A 32 27.36 4.94 -18.45
C ASN A 32 26.55 6.08 -17.82
N SER A 33 27.10 7.30 -17.83
CA SER A 33 26.44 8.47 -17.26
C SER A 33 25.22 8.87 -18.08
N GLN A 34 25.33 8.89 -19.42
CA GLN A 34 24.19 9.14 -20.31
C GLN A 34 23.15 8.04 -20.23
N PHE A 35 23.57 6.79 -20.06
CA PHE A 35 22.66 5.67 -19.86
C PHE A 35 21.91 5.78 -18.52
N LEU A 36 22.59 6.19 -17.44
CA LEU A 36 21.96 6.44 -16.15
C LEU A 36 20.99 7.63 -16.20
N VAL A 37 21.38 8.74 -16.84
CA VAL A 37 20.50 9.90 -17.04
C VAL A 37 19.31 9.52 -17.91
N ALA A 38 19.53 8.82 -19.04
CA ALA A 38 18.45 8.32 -19.87
C ALA A 38 17.55 7.32 -19.14
N LEU A 39 18.09 6.50 -18.22
CA LEU A 39 17.29 5.65 -17.34
C LEU A 39 16.52 6.47 -16.30
N LEU A 40 17.05 7.58 -15.79
CA LEU A 40 16.34 8.46 -14.85
C LEU A 40 15.23 9.25 -15.58
N ASP A 41 15.50 9.70 -16.79
CA ASP A 41 14.58 10.48 -17.63
C ASP A 41 13.50 9.59 -18.28
N LYS A 42 13.84 8.37 -18.69
CA LYS A 42 12.92 7.41 -19.33
C LYS A 42 12.30 6.40 -18.38
N LYS A 43 12.79 6.27 -17.14
CA LYS A 43 12.03 5.49 -16.17
C LYS A 43 10.76 6.29 -15.87
N PRO A 44 9.56 5.76 -16.17
CA PRO A 44 8.48 6.04 -15.24
C PRO A 44 9.09 5.71 -13.89
N VAL A 45 9.17 6.71 -13.02
CA VAL A 45 9.40 6.48 -11.59
C VAL A 45 8.49 5.30 -11.32
N VAL A 46 9.06 4.13 -11.04
CA VAL A 46 8.28 3.12 -10.35
C VAL A 46 8.14 3.78 -8.99
N GLU A 47 7.20 4.73 -8.90
CA GLU A 47 6.61 5.18 -7.66
C GLU A 47 6.28 3.85 -7.04
N ALA A 48 7.07 3.47 -6.03
CA ALA A 48 7.13 2.11 -5.53
C ALA A 48 5.70 1.63 -5.35
N LYS A 49 5.16 0.84 -6.32
CA LYS A 49 3.72 0.69 -6.63
C LYS A 49 2.89 1.36 -5.55
N GLU A 50 2.55 2.66 -5.69
CA GLU A 50 1.92 3.50 -4.66
C GLU A 50 1.39 2.63 -3.51
N SER A 51 2.25 2.43 -2.50
CA SER A 51 2.22 1.24 -1.63
C SER A 51 0.83 1.05 -1.03
N LEU A 52 -0.03 0.27 -1.69
CA LEU A 52 -1.37 -0.09 -1.24
C LEU A 52 -1.34 -0.82 0.11
N ARG A 53 -0.13 -1.12 0.60
CA ARG A 53 0.16 -1.72 1.90
C ARG A 53 -0.52 -0.98 3.03
N GLU A 54 -0.65 0.35 2.97
CA GLU A 54 -1.29 1.09 4.06
C GLU A 54 -2.82 0.93 4.02
N GLU A 55 -3.42 1.01 2.84
CA GLU A 55 -4.85 0.77 2.66
C GLU A 55 -5.22 -0.70 2.98
N PHE A 56 -4.39 -1.66 2.56
CA PHE A 56 -4.57 -3.07 2.94
C PHE A 56 -4.40 -3.29 4.44
N ARG A 57 -3.43 -2.62 5.08
CA ARG A 57 -3.26 -2.66 6.54
C ARG A 57 -4.50 -2.12 7.26
N GLN A 58 -5.07 -1.02 6.77
CA GLN A 58 -6.31 -0.47 7.32
C GLN A 58 -7.49 -1.43 7.15
N LEU A 59 -7.65 -2.05 5.98
CA LEU A 59 -8.68 -3.07 5.74
C LEU A 59 -8.53 -4.26 6.70
N ILE A 60 -7.31 -4.79 6.86
CA ILE A 60 -7.02 -5.88 7.80
C ILE A 60 -7.38 -5.47 9.23
N ALA A 61 -7.09 -4.23 9.63
CA ALA A 61 -7.45 -3.72 10.96
C ALA A 61 -8.98 -3.66 11.18
N TYR A 62 -9.76 -3.27 10.17
CA TYR A 62 -11.23 -3.32 10.24
C TYR A 62 -11.74 -4.75 10.39
N PHE A 63 -11.21 -5.70 9.60
CA PHE A 63 -11.59 -7.11 9.75
C PHE A 63 -11.21 -7.68 11.13
N GLY A 64 -10.06 -7.29 11.67
CA GLY A 64 -9.64 -7.66 13.02
C GLY A 64 -10.60 -7.16 14.10
N ARG A 65 -11.08 -5.91 13.98
CA ARG A 65 -12.07 -5.34 14.91
C ARG A 65 -13.42 -6.06 14.84
N ILE A 66 -13.94 -6.27 13.62
CA ILE A 66 -15.20 -7.01 13.42
C ILE A 66 -15.12 -8.40 14.04
N ASN A 67 -14.01 -9.12 13.82
CA ASN A 67 -13.80 -10.43 14.41
C ASN A 67 -13.76 -10.38 15.95
N ASN A 68 -13.12 -9.36 16.52
CA ASN A 68 -13.11 -9.16 17.96
C ASN A 68 -14.52 -8.90 18.52
N ASP A 69 -15.30 -8.02 17.88
CA ASP A 69 -16.64 -7.68 18.33
C ASP A 69 -17.60 -8.88 18.24
N LEU A 70 -17.52 -9.66 17.16
CA LEU A 70 -18.27 -10.91 17.04
C LEU A 70 -17.91 -11.91 18.13
N ASN A 71 -16.62 -12.02 18.48
CA ASN A 71 -16.18 -12.85 19.58
C ASN A 71 -16.68 -12.34 20.94
N MET A 72 -16.74 -11.02 21.16
CA MET A 72 -17.30 -10.46 22.38
C MET A 72 -18.81 -10.74 22.49
N ILE A 73 -19.57 -10.58 21.39
CA ILE A 73 -21.00 -10.94 21.35
C ILE A 73 -21.18 -12.43 21.69
N SER A 74 -20.39 -13.30 21.05
CA SER A 74 -20.49 -14.75 21.23
C SER A 74 -20.17 -15.15 22.67
N LYS A 75 -19.09 -14.59 23.24
CA LYS A 75 -18.72 -14.82 24.65
C LYS A 75 -19.82 -14.32 25.59
N TYR A 76 -20.31 -13.09 25.39
CA TYR A 76 -21.36 -12.51 26.22
C TYR A 76 -22.64 -13.36 26.18
N ALA A 77 -23.12 -13.72 24.99
CA ALA A 77 -24.29 -14.56 24.83
C ALA A 77 -24.12 -15.94 25.49
N ASN A 78 -22.95 -16.56 25.36
CA ASN A 78 -22.67 -17.87 25.97
C ASN A 78 -22.51 -17.79 27.50
N THR A 79 -21.96 -16.70 28.02
CA THR A 79 -21.77 -16.50 29.47
C THR A 79 -23.10 -16.26 30.17
N TYR A 80 -23.96 -15.41 29.62
CA TYR A 80 -25.20 -15.00 30.28
C TYR A 80 -26.43 -15.79 29.82
N LYS A 81 -26.37 -16.47 28.67
CA LYS A 81 -27.44 -17.32 28.12
C LYS A 81 -28.80 -16.60 28.13
N ASP A 82 -29.77 -17.12 28.87
CA ASP A 82 -31.12 -16.58 28.98
C ASP A 82 -31.17 -15.20 29.66
N ASN A 83 -30.11 -14.82 30.39
CA ASN A 83 -29.96 -13.52 31.03
C ASN A 83 -29.16 -12.52 30.18
N ALA A 84 -28.77 -12.88 28.95
CA ALA A 84 -28.03 -11.98 28.08
C ALA A 84 -28.93 -10.79 27.67
N LEU A 85 -28.50 -9.58 28.02
CA LEU A 85 -29.22 -8.37 27.64
C LEU A 85 -28.99 -8.07 26.15
N ALA A 86 -30.03 -7.59 25.47
CA ALA A 86 -29.92 -7.21 24.07
C ALA A 86 -29.04 -5.96 23.87
N ALA A 87 -29.00 -5.03 24.83
CA ALA A 87 -28.32 -3.74 24.67
C ALA A 87 -26.81 -3.86 24.38
N PRO A 88 -26.00 -4.66 25.11
CA PRO A 88 -24.59 -4.87 24.77
C PRO A 88 -24.36 -5.49 23.39
N ILE A 89 -25.23 -6.42 22.98
CA ILE A 89 -25.16 -7.06 21.66
C ILE A 89 -25.46 -6.04 20.56
N LEU A 90 -26.53 -5.26 20.71
CA LEU A 90 -26.92 -4.21 19.77
C LEU A 90 -25.82 -3.14 19.62
N HIS A 91 -25.17 -2.77 20.72
CA HIS A 91 -24.04 -1.84 20.69
C HIS A 91 -22.90 -2.37 19.82
N LYS A 92 -22.47 -3.62 20.02
CA LYS A 92 -21.43 -4.26 19.20
C LYS A 92 -21.83 -4.44 17.74
N LEU A 93 -23.09 -4.76 17.46
CA LEU A 93 -23.60 -4.83 16.08
C LEU A 93 -23.58 -3.44 15.40
N ALA A 94 -23.84 -2.36 16.14
CA ALA A 94 -23.73 -1.02 15.60
C ALA A 94 -22.29 -0.64 15.25
N GLU A 95 -21.31 -1.03 16.07
CA GLU A 95 -19.88 -0.86 15.78
C GLU A 95 -19.45 -1.64 14.52
N ILE A 96 -19.85 -2.92 14.42
CA ILE A 96 -19.61 -3.75 13.22
C ILE A 96 -20.18 -3.08 11.98
N ARG A 97 -21.42 -2.59 12.04
CA ARG A 97 -22.05 -1.89 10.91
C ARG A 97 -21.23 -0.66 10.47
N GLN A 98 -20.74 0.14 11.41
CA GLN A 98 -19.89 1.29 11.08
C GLN A 98 -18.58 0.87 10.41
N ASP A 99 -17.94 -0.19 10.88
CA ASP A 99 -16.70 -0.68 10.31
C ASP A 99 -16.90 -1.30 8.92
N VAL A 100 -18.04 -1.96 8.66
CA VAL A 100 -18.43 -2.41 7.32
C VAL A 100 -18.57 -1.21 6.35
N TYR A 101 -19.21 -0.12 6.76
CA TYR A 101 -19.28 1.08 5.92
C TYR A 101 -17.90 1.64 5.58
N LYS A 102 -16.98 1.69 6.56
CA LYS A 102 -15.60 2.15 6.32
C LYS A 102 -14.84 1.22 5.36
N ILE A 103 -15.04 -0.09 5.47
CA ILE A 103 -14.47 -1.08 4.54
C ILE A 103 -14.96 -0.81 3.12
N VAL A 104 -16.26 -0.61 2.92
CA VAL A 104 -16.83 -0.35 1.59
C VAL A 104 -16.23 0.92 0.99
N GLN A 105 -16.17 2.02 1.76
CA GLN A 105 -15.57 3.27 1.29
C GLN A 105 -14.09 3.11 0.93
N ALA A 106 -13.32 2.38 1.75
CA ALA A 106 -11.91 2.10 1.48
C ALA A 106 -11.74 1.22 0.22
N ALA A 107 -12.59 0.21 0.04
CA ALA A 107 -12.59 -0.67 -1.13
C ALA A 107 -12.93 0.09 -2.42
N GLU A 108 -13.93 0.98 -2.39
CA GLU A 108 -14.28 1.83 -3.53
C GLU A 108 -13.12 2.74 -3.93
N LYS A 109 -12.46 3.37 -2.95
CA LYS A 109 -11.28 4.22 -3.20
C LYS A 109 -10.16 3.44 -3.87
N LEU A 110 -9.89 2.22 -3.42
CA LEU A 110 -8.91 1.32 -4.02
C LEU A 110 -9.28 0.91 -5.46
N GLN A 111 -10.54 0.58 -5.71
CA GLN A 111 -11.02 0.24 -7.05
C GLN A 111 -10.90 1.41 -8.02
N ARG A 112 -11.24 2.64 -7.59
CA ARG A 112 -11.09 3.85 -8.41
C ARG A 112 -9.63 4.10 -8.78
N ARG A 113 -8.71 4.04 -7.82
CA ARG A 113 -7.27 4.18 -8.09
C ARG A 113 -6.74 3.12 -9.07
N ARG A 114 -7.16 1.86 -8.91
CA ARG A 114 -6.78 0.77 -9.84
C ARG A 114 -7.30 0.99 -11.27
N ARG A 115 -8.46 1.66 -11.45
CA ARG A 115 -8.99 2.01 -12.77
C ARG A 115 -8.20 3.15 -13.43
N LEU A 116 -7.77 4.13 -12.65
CA LEU A 116 -6.98 5.28 -13.13
C LEU A 116 -5.53 4.91 -13.45
N ALA A 117 -5.01 3.83 -12.88
CA ALA A 117 -3.66 3.33 -13.11
C ALA A 117 -3.56 2.35 -14.32
N LYS A 118 -4.66 2.10 -15.03
CA LYS A 118 -4.69 1.32 -16.27
C LYS A 118 -4.83 2.25 -17.46
#